data_AF-A0A1H0XNF0-F1
#
_entry.id   AF-A0A1H0XNF0-F1
#
_cell.length_a   1.000
_cell.length_b   1.000
_cell.length_c   1.000
_cell.angle_alpha   90.00
_cell.angle_beta   90.00
_cell.angle_gamma   90.00
#
_symmetry.space_group_name_H-M   'P 1'
#
loop_
_entity.id
_entity.type
_entity.pdbx_description
1 polymer ?
#
loop_
_entity_poly.entity_id
_entity_poly.type
_entity_poly.pdbx_seq_one_letter_code
_entity_poly.pdbx_strand_id
1 'polypeptide(L)'
;MVKTKSGFEIELSKDRLNNYELLEAVSEIDEDPSAITRVLKLLLGKEDTNRLKDHIRTEDGIVPADKLTDEITEMFQSMVETKKLLVLARMKKLTRMR
;
A
#
# COMPACT_ATOMS: atom_id res chain seq x y z
N MET A 1 9.53 2.24 -4.33
CA MET A 1 9.63 0.84 -3.92
C MET A 1 9.21 0.74 -2.47
N VAL A 2 8.27 -0.14 -2.15
CA VAL A 2 7.79 -0.44 -0.81
C VAL A 2 8.18 -1.87 -0.48
N LYS A 3 8.63 -2.10 0.75
CA LYS A 3 9.02 -3.41 1.27
C LYS A 3 8.31 -3.67 2.58
N THR A 4 7.65 -4.81 2.71
CA THR A 4 7.00 -5.25 3.95
C THR A 4 7.95 -6.11 4.78
N LYS A 5 7.60 -6.34 6.05
CA LYS A 5 8.42 -7.16 6.97
C LYS A 5 8.50 -8.62 6.55
N SER A 6 7.50 -9.15 5.84
CA SER A 6 7.56 -10.50 5.29
C SER A 6 8.49 -10.63 4.08
N GLY A 7 9.03 -9.50 3.58
CA GLY A 7 9.92 -9.46 2.42
C GLY A 7 9.20 -9.26 1.09
N PHE A 8 7.91 -8.95 1.08
CA PHE A 8 7.21 -8.58 -0.15
C PHE A 8 7.72 -7.22 -0.64
N GLU A 9 8.09 -7.15 -1.93
CA GLU A 9 8.62 -5.94 -2.55
C GLU A 9 7.81 -5.57 -3.80
N ILE A 10 7.43 -4.29 -3.88
CA ILE A 10 6.65 -3.76 -5.00
C ILE A 10 7.05 -2.33 -5.34
N GLU A 11 6.99 -2.00 -6.63
CA GLU A 11 7.06 -0.64 -7.10
C GLU A 11 5.65 -0.06 -7.27
N LEU A 12 5.29 0.85 -6.37
CA LEU A 12 4.02 1.57 -6.45
C LEU A 12 4.19 2.87 -7.24
N SER A 13 3.30 3.07 -8.22
CA SER A 13 3.25 4.32 -8.96
C SER A 13 2.64 5.44 -8.11
N LYS A 14 3.15 6.66 -8.28
CA LYS A 14 2.60 7.85 -7.61
C LYS A 14 1.17 8.14 -8.03
N ASP A 15 0.80 7.77 -9.26
CA ASP A 15 -0.54 8.02 -9.79
C ASP A 15 -1.59 7.16 -9.09
N ARG A 16 -1.28 5.91 -8.77
CA ARG A 16 -2.17 5.05 -7.98
C ARG A 16 -2.40 5.59 -6.57
N LEU A 17 -1.39 6.24 -6.00
CA LEU A 17 -1.50 6.94 -4.70
C LEU A 17 -2.23 8.27 -4.76
N ASN A 18 -2.42 8.81 -5.95
CA ASN A 18 -3.20 10.01 -6.22
C ASN A 18 -4.53 9.66 -6.90
N ASN A 19 -5.03 8.44 -6.68
CA ASN A 19 -6.31 7.99 -7.20
C ASN A 19 -7.42 8.32 -6.19
N TYR A 20 -8.41 9.11 -6.60
CA TYR A 20 -9.56 9.43 -5.75
C TYR A 20 -10.45 8.20 -5.49
N GLU A 21 -10.58 7.29 -6.46
CA GLU A 21 -11.35 6.04 -6.28
C GLU A 21 -10.72 5.15 -5.20
N LEU A 22 -9.40 5.26 -4.97
CA LEU A 22 -8.74 4.56 -3.87
C LEU A 22 -9.19 5.13 -2.52
N LEU A 23 -9.40 6.45 -2.42
CA LEU A 23 -9.89 7.10 -1.20
C LEU A 23 -11.33 6.68 -0.90
N GLU A 24 -12.20 6.67 -1.91
CA GLU A 24 -13.58 6.18 -1.78
C GLU A 24 -13.61 4.73 -1.30
N ALA A 25 -12.84 3.85 -1.95
CA ALA A 25 -12.78 2.43 -1.60
C ALA A 25 -12.24 2.20 -0.17
N VAL A 26 -11.34 3.06 0.33
CA VAL A 26 -10.87 2.99 1.72
C VAL A 26 -11.96 3.44 2.70
N SER A 27 -12.74 4.48 2.38
CA SER A 27 -13.84 4.92 3.23
C SER A 27 -15.00 3.92 3.32
N GLU A 28 -15.14 3.05 2.31
CA GLU A 28 -16.14 1.98 2.29
C GLU A 28 -15.78 0.81 3.22
N ILE A 29 -14.53 0.65 3.66
CA ILE A 29 -14.08 -0.55 4.43
C ILE A 29 -14.85 -0.72 5.74
N ASP A 30 -15.20 0.38 6.42
CA ASP A 30 -15.91 0.34 7.70
C ASP A 30 -17.35 -0.18 7.55
N GLU A 31 -17.96 0.02 6.37
CA GLU A 31 -19.32 -0.43 6.04
C GLU A 31 -19.33 -1.78 5.34
N ASP A 32 -18.38 -2.00 4.43
CA ASP A 32 -18.19 -3.24 3.68
C ASP A 32 -16.72 -3.69 3.72
N PRO A 33 -16.39 -4.68 4.57
CA PRO A 33 -15.05 -5.27 4.63
C PRO A 33 -14.58 -5.85 3.28
N SER A 34 -15.49 -6.17 2.35
CA SER A 34 -15.15 -6.66 1.02
C SER A 34 -14.46 -5.60 0.13
N ALA A 35 -14.66 -4.31 0.46
CA ALA A 35 -14.02 -3.17 -0.18
C ALA A 35 -12.48 -3.26 -0.17
N ILE A 36 -11.89 -4.01 0.77
CA ILE A 36 -10.45 -4.28 0.80
C ILE A 36 -9.94 -4.91 -0.50
N THR A 37 -10.77 -5.71 -1.18
CA THR A 37 -10.43 -6.31 -2.48
C THR A 37 -10.33 -5.26 -3.58
N ARG A 38 -11.16 -4.21 -3.52
CA ARG A 38 -11.13 -3.07 -4.45
C ARG A 38 -9.89 -2.20 -4.17
N VAL A 39 -9.63 -1.90 -2.90
CA VAL A 39 -8.43 -1.16 -2.46
C VAL A 39 -7.15 -1.82 -2.97
N LEU A 40 -7.00 -3.14 -2.82
CA LEU A 40 -5.87 -3.90 -3.33
C LEU A 40 -5.68 -3.73 -4.84
N LYS A 41 -6.76 -3.86 -5.62
CA LYS A 41 -6.71 -3.72 -7.08
C LYS A 41 -6.35 -2.29 -7.52
N LEU A 42 -6.86 -1.27 -6.83
CA LEU A 42 -6.58 0.13 -7.13
C LEU A 42 -5.15 0.53 -6.74
N LEU A 43 -4.66 0.04 -5.60
CA LEU A 43 -3.34 0.34 -5.08
C LEU A 43 -2.24 -0.44 -5.80
N LEU A 44 -2.39 -1.77 -5.90
CA LEU A 44 -1.37 -2.69 -6.40
C LEU A 44 -1.57 -3.05 -7.88
N GLY A 45 -2.77 -2.86 -8.42
CA GLY A 45 -3.12 -3.45 -9.71
C GLY A 45 -3.37 -4.96 -9.59
N LYS A 46 -3.88 -5.55 -10.67
CA LYS A 46 -4.30 -6.95 -10.70
C LYS A 46 -3.14 -7.93 -10.50
N GLU A 47 -2.02 -7.69 -11.18
CA GLU A 47 -0.87 -8.59 -11.16
C GLU A 47 -0.22 -8.62 -9.78
N ASP A 48 0.12 -7.47 -9.21
CA ASP A 48 0.77 -7.42 -7.91
C ASP A 48 -0.18 -7.82 -6.76
N THR A 49 -1.50 -7.64 -6.92
CA THR A 49 -2.47 -8.21 -5.97
C THR A 49 -2.37 -9.73 -5.94
N ASN A 50 -2.22 -10.39 -7.08
CA ASN A 50 -2.07 -11.84 -7.12
C ASN A 50 -0.72 -12.27 -6.54
N ARG A 51 0.37 -11.56 -6.88
CA ARG A 51 1.70 -11.82 -6.29
C ARG A 51 1.70 -11.70 -4.77
N LEU A 52 1.01 -10.69 -4.22
CA LEU A 52 0.87 -10.53 -2.78
C LEU A 52 0.11 -11.71 -2.16
N LYS A 53 -1.01 -12.13 -2.77
CA LYS A 53 -1.78 -13.28 -2.30
C LYS A 53 -0.96 -14.56 -2.30
N ASP A 54 -0.17 -14.79 -3.35
CA ASP A 54 0.67 -15.97 -3.47
C ASP A 54 1.85 -15.93 -2.50
N HIS A 55 2.40 -14.75 -2.21
CA HIS A 55 3.45 -14.55 -1.22
C HIS A 55 3.03 -14.94 0.20
N ILE A 56 1.79 -14.63 0.60
CA ILE A 56 1.27 -14.95 1.95
C ILE A 56 0.51 -16.28 2.02
N ARG A 57 0.34 -16.96 0.90
CA ARG A 57 -0.44 -18.20 0.81
C ARG A 57 0.23 -19.30 1.63
N THR A 58 -0.57 -20.04 2.40
CA THR A 58 -0.08 -21.18 3.18
C THR A 58 0.15 -22.40 2.28
N GLU A 59 0.84 -23.41 2.81
CA GLU A 59 1.05 -24.70 2.13
C GLU A 59 -0.29 -25.38 1.76
N ASP A 60 -1.35 -25.15 2.56
CA ASP A 60 -2.71 -25.62 2.29
C ASP A 60 -3.45 -24.81 1.20
N GLY A 61 -2.79 -23.83 0.59
CA GLY A 61 -3.35 -23.01 -0.49
C GLY A 61 -4.25 -21.86 -0.03
N ILE A 62 -4.34 -21.60 1.28
CA ILE A 62 -5.19 -20.58 1.89
C ILE A 62 -4.46 -19.24 1.95
N VAL A 63 -5.15 -18.15 1.67
CA VAL A 63 -4.65 -16.78 1.83
C VAL A 63 -5.17 -16.22 3.16
N PRO A 64 -4.34 -16.09 4.21
CA PRO A 64 -4.80 -15.60 5.52
C PRO A 64 -5.17 -14.12 5.46
N ALA A 65 -6.37 -13.77 5.91
CA ALA A 65 -6.90 -12.41 5.86
C ALA A 65 -6.15 -11.44 6.79
N ASP A 66 -5.69 -11.95 7.94
CA ASP A 66 -4.84 -11.25 8.91
C ASP A 66 -3.51 -10.84 8.26
N LYS A 67 -2.78 -11.80 7.64
CA LYS A 67 -1.52 -11.51 6.95
C LYS A 67 -1.73 -10.53 5.80
N LEU A 68 -2.82 -10.66 5.04
CA LEU A 68 -3.13 -9.73 3.96
C LEU A 68 -3.32 -8.30 4.49
N THR A 69 -4.02 -8.16 5.62
CA THR A 69 -4.27 -6.86 6.25
C THR A 69 -2.99 -6.26 6.81
N ASP A 70 -2.12 -7.07 7.42
CA ASP A 70 -0.80 -6.65 7.91
C ASP A 70 0.06 -6.11 6.76
N GLU A 71 0.16 -6.84 5.65
CA GLU A 71 0.90 -6.42 4.46
C GLU A 71 0.40 -5.07 3.93
N ILE A 72 -0.91 -4.94 3.75
CA ILE A 72 -1.52 -3.69 3.27
C ILE A 72 -1.21 -2.53 4.22
N THR A 73 -1.37 -2.75 5.53
CA THR A 73 -1.14 -1.73 6.56
C THR A 73 0.31 -1.26 6.55
N GLU A 74 1.27 -2.19 6.48
CA GLU A 74 2.69 -1.87 6.40
C GLU A 74 3.03 -1.10 5.13
N MET A 75 2.42 -1.47 4.00
CA MET A 75 2.58 -0.74 2.75
C MET A 75 2.06 0.70 2.88
N PHE A 76 0.86 0.90 3.46
CA PHE A 76 0.30 2.23 3.70
C PHE A 76 1.17 3.08 4.62
N GLN A 77 1.65 2.52 5.73
CA GLN A 77 2.53 3.22 6.66
C GLN A 77 3.85 3.66 5.99
N SER A 78 4.48 2.76 5.24
CA SER A 78 5.70 3.04 4.49
C SER A 78 5.53 4.19 3.49
N MET A 79 4.33 4.31 2.90
CA MET A 79 4.01 5.38 1.96
C MET A 79 3.82 6.74 2.63
N VAL A 80 3.13 6.78 3.78
CA VAL A 80 2.94 8.01 4.57
C VAL A 80 4.29 8.55 5.05
N GLU A 81 5.15 7.67 5.56
CA GLU A 81 6.48 8.05 6.01
C GLU A 81 7.35 8.59 4.86
N THR A 82 7.29 7.95 3.69
CA THR A 82 7.98 8.42 2.48
C THR A 82 7.53 9.83 2.06
N LYS A 83 6.22 10.13 2.07
CA LYS A 83 5.72 11.48 1.77
C LYS A 83 6.24 12.50 2.78
N LYS A 84 6.22 12.17 4.09
CA LYS A 84 6.74 13.05 5.15
C LYS A 84 8.22 13.35 4.96
N LEU A 85 9.05 12.35 4.67
CA LEU A 85 10.47 12.50 4.40
C LEU A 85 10.74 13.37 3.16
N LEU A 86 9.95 13.21 2.08
CA LEU A 86 10.08 14.03 0.86
C LEU A 86 9.78 15.51 1.11
N VAL A 87 8.75 15.81 1.90
CA VAL A 87 8.38 17.19 2.29
C VAL A 87 9.50 17.82 3.13
N LEU A 88 10.01 17.09 4.13
CA LEU A 88 11.10 17.56 4.99
C LEU A 88 12.39 17.81 4.19
N ALA A 89 12.72 16.95 3.23
CA ALA A 89 13.87 17.12 2.35
C ALA A 89 13.75 18.39 1.48
N ARG A 90 12.56 18.66 0.92
CA ARG A 90 12.29 19.90 0.15
C ARG A 90 12.42 21.15 1.02
N MET A 91 11.89 21.12 2.24
CA MET A 91 11.97 22.25 3.19
C MET A 91 13.42 22.56 3.58
N LYS A 92 14.22 21.53 3.91
CA LYS A 92 15.65 21.71 4.24
C LYS A 92 16.48 22.26 3.08
N LYS A 93 16.13 21.93 1.84
CA LYS A 93 16.80 22.47 0.64
C LYS A 93 16.47 23.94 0.42
N LEU A 94 15.21 24.33 0.60
CA LEU A 94 14.73 25.72 0.46
C LEU A 94 15.32 26.66 1.53
N THR A 95 15.49 26.19 2.77
CA THR A 95 16.09 27.00 3.85
C THR A 95 17.61 27.14 3.74
N ARG A 96 18.30 26.19 3.09
CA ARG A 96 19.74 26.26 2.81
C ARG A 96 20.11 27.11 1.58
N MET A 97 19.11 27.53 0.79
CA MET A 97 19.30 28.39 -0.38
C MET A 97 19.14 29.89 -0.07
N ARG A 98 18.89 30.24 1.20
CA ARG A 98 18.86 31.62 1.69
C ARG A 98 20.16 31.97 2.39
#